data_AF-A0A368EGB0-F1
#
_entry.id   AF-A0A368EGB0-F1
#
_cell.length_a   1.000
_cell.length_b   1.000
_cell.length_c   1.000
_cell.angle_alpha   90.00
_cell.angle_beta   90.00
_cell.angle_gamma   90.00
#
_symmetry.space_group_name_H-M   'P 1'
#
loop_
_entity.id
_entity.type
_entity.pdbx_description
1 polymer ?
#
loop_
_entity_poly.entity_id
_entity_poly.type
_entity_poly.pdbx_seq_one_letter_code
_entity_poly.pdbx_strand_id
1 'polypeptide(L)' 'MTTETENSKTRRRDASKRALEEAARRRQDDIQAQLPPEKGGQEGPEPTRYGDWEKKGIVTDF' A
#
# COMPACT_ATOMS: atom_id res chain seq x y z
N MET A 1 -23.83 13.63 -21.77
CA MET A 1 -23.46 13.04 -20.46
C MET A 1 -22.49 11.86 -20.55
N THR A 2 -22.25 11.27 -21.73
CA THR A 2 -21.34 10.12 -21.91
C THR A 2 -19.86 10.49 -21.93
N THR A 3 -19.51 11.62 -22.56
CA THR A 3 -18.12 12.10 -22.72
C THR A 3 -17.41 12.42 -21.40
N GLU A 4 -18.15 12.96 -20.42
CA GLU A 4 -17.59 13.34 -19.12
C GLU A 4 -17.25 12.11 -18.25
N THR A 5 -18.07 11.06 -18.36
CA THR A 5 -17.83 9.77 -17.68
C THR A 5 -16.59 9.07 -18.24
N GLU A 6 -16.40 9.10 -19.55
CA GLU A 6 -15.20 8.55 -20.20
C GLU A 6 -13.93 9.32 -19.79
N ASN A 7 -13.99 10.65 -19.79
CA ASN A 7 -12.85 11.49 -19.38
C ASN A 7 -12.47 11.27 -17.90
N SER A 8 -13.45 11.11 -17.01
CA SER A 8 -13.22 10.73 -15.61
C SER A 8 -12.53 9.36 -15.47
N LYS A 9 -12.97 8.38 -16.27
CA LYS A 9 -12.40 7.03 -16.28
C LYS A 9 -10.94 7.02 -16.74
N THR A 10 -10.61 7.80 -17.76
CA THR A 10 -9.24 7.96 -18.26
C THR A 10 -8.33 8.59 -17.21
N ARG A 11 -8.74 9.74 -16.64
CA ARG A 11 -7.97 10.42 -15.57
C ARG A 11 -7.66 9.51 -14.38
N ARG A 12 -8.63 8.70 -13.95
CA ARG A 12 -8.45 7.75 -12.85
C ARG A 12 -7.48 6.61 -13.20
N ARG A 13 -7.49 6.11 -14.44
CA ARG A 13 -6.52 5.10 -14.90
C ARG A 13 -5.10 5.66 -14.93
N ASP A 14 -4.92 6.88 -15.41
CA ASP A 14 -3.59 7.50 -15.47
C ASP A 14 -3.06 7.84 -14.08
N ALA A 15 -3.93 8.29 -13.16
CA ALA A 15 -3.56 8.46 -11.75
C ALA A 15 -3.16 7.12 -11.10
N SER A 16 -3.91 6.04 -11.37
CA SER A 16 -3.59 4.71 -10.86
C SER A 16 -2.24 4.19 -11.37
N LYS A 17 -1.93 4.37 -12.65
CA LYS A 17 -0.63 3.98 -13.22
C LYS A 17 0.53 4.71 -12.54
N ARG A 18 0.41 6.04 -12.36
CA ARG A 18 1.44 6.85 -11.68
C ARG A 18 1.66 6.43 -10.24
N ALA A 19 0.58 6.19 -9.49
CA ALA A 19 0.66 5.74 -8.10
C ALA A 19 1.36 4.37 -7.97
N LEU A 20 1.07 3.43 -8.88
CA LEU A 20 1.70 2.11 -8.89
C LEU A 20 3.21 2.19 -9.22
N GLU A 21 3.58 3.04 -10.18
CA GLU A 21 4.98 3.26 -10.54
C GLU A 21 5.78 3.88 -9.38
N GLU A 22 5.20 4.88 -8.71
CA GLU A 22 5.81 5.52 -7.54
C GLU A 22 5.98 4.54 -6.37
N ALA A 23 4.97 3.70 -6.09
CA ALA A 23 5.05 2.66 -5.07
C ALA A 23 6.08 1.58 -5.44
N ALA A 24 6.20 1.22 -6.72
CA ALA A 24 7.24 0.30 -7.19
C ALA A 24 8.65 0.90 -6.97
N ARG A 25 8.84 2.18 -7.30
CA ARG A 25 10.11 2.88 -7.05
C ARG A 25 10.45 2.93 -5.57
N ARG A 26 9.48 3.27 -4.70
CA ARG A 26 9.67 3.23 -3.24
C ARG A 26 10.08 1.85 -2.74
N ARG A 27 9.46 0.77 -3.23
CA ARG A 27 9.84 -0.61 -2.85
C ARG A 27 11.23 -1.00 -3.32
N GLN A 28 11.72 -0.43 -4.43
CA GLN A 28 13.09 -0.66 -4.91
C GLN A 28 14.11 0.11 -4.06
N ASP A 29 13.76 1.32 -3.62
CA ASP A 29 14.60 2.19 -2.78
C ASP A 29 14.58 1.77 -1.30
N ASP A 30 13.52 1.07 -0.87
CA ASP A 30 13.38 0.51 0.47
C ASP A 30 14.28 -0.72 0.62
N ILE A 31 15.56 -0.45 0.91
CA ILE A 31 16.48 -1.45 1.44
C ILE A 31 15.90 -1.87 2.78
N GLN A 32 15.10 -2.94 2.75
CA GLN A 32 14.61 -3.63 3.93
C GLN A 32 15.82 -3.90 4.82
N ALA A 33 16.01 -3.04 5.84
CA ALA A 33 16.99 -3.28 6.87
C ALA A 33 16.66 -4.67 7.39
N GLN A 34 17.63 -5.59 7.35
CA GLN A 34 17.44 -6.96 7.79
C GLN A 34 17.24 -6.95 9.31
N LEU A 35 16.06 -6.54 9.75
CA LEU A 35 15.65 -6.64 11.12
C LEU A 35 15.40 -8.12 11.41
N PRO A 36 15.70 -8.59 12.63
CA PRO A 36 15.37 -9.93 13.02
C PRO A 36 13.85 -10.15 12.84
N PRO A 37 13.44 -11.33 12.33
CA PRO A 37 12.03 -11.62 12.12
C PRO A 37 11.29 -11.56 13.46
N GLU A 38 10.12 -10.92 13.43
CA GLU A 38 9.24 -10.85 14.59
C GLU A 38 8.68 -12.26 14.88
N LYS A 39 8.71 -12.66 16.16
CA LYS A 39 8.24 -13.97 16.61
C LYS A 39 7.02 -13.78 17.49
N GLY A 40 5.92 -14.47 17.17
CA GLY A 40 4.71 -14.49 17.99
C GLY A 40 3.62 -13.50 17.57
N GLY A 41 3.71 -12.90 16.38
CA GLY A 41 2.69 -12.02 15.81
C GLY A 41 2.17 -12.52 14.46
N GLN A 42 1.31 -11.73 13.82
CA GLN A 42 0.79 -12.02 12.49
C GLN A 42 1.88 -11.91 11.41
N GLU A 43 1.75 -12.64 10.30
CA GLU A 43 2.63 -12.44 9.14
C GLU A 43 2.61 -10.98 8.66
N GLY A 44 3.78 -10.35 8.67
CA GLY A 44 3.96 -8.96 8.26
C GLY A 44 4.62 -8.10 9.34
N PRO A 45 4.96 -6.84 9.00
CA PRO A 45 5.45 -5.87 9.96
C PRO A 45 4.46 -5.65 11.13
N GLU A 46 4.93 -5.72 12.38
CA GLU A 46 4.11 -5.43 13.57
C GLU A 46 3.38 -4.09 13.44
N PRO A 47 2.04 -4.06 13.60
CA PRO A 47 1.23 -2.83 13.58
C PRO A 47 1.79 -1.74 14.50
N THR A 48 2.28 -2.17 15.67
CA THR A 48 2.89 -1.33 16.70
C THR A 48 4.18 -0.66 16.25
N ARG A 49 4.92 -1.28 15.32
CA ARG A 49 6.20 -0.79 14.81
C ARG A 49 6.05 0.04 13.53
N TYR A 50 5.00 -0.20 12.74
CA TYR A 50 4.83 0.42 11.42
C TYR A 50 3.55 1.27 11.29
N GLY A 51 2.73 1.36 12.34
CA GLY A 51 1.53 2.19 12.39
C GLY A 51 0.34 1.65 11.60
N ASP A 52 0.44 0.45 11.03
CA ASP A 52 -0.60 -0.18 10.23
C ASP A 52 -1.35 -1.23 11.05
N TRP A 53 -2.45 -0.80 11.68
CA TRP A 53 -3.37 -1.67 12.43
C TRP A 53 -4.43 -2.31 11.52
N GLU A 54 -4.36 -2.11 10.20
CA GLU A 54 -5.38 -2.58 9.27
C GLU A 54 -5.00 -3.92 8.63
N LYS A 55 -5.86 -4.93 8.84
CA LYS A 55 -5.83 -6.18 8.10
C LYS A 55 -7.03 -6.26 7.18
N LYS A 56 -6.81 -6.29 5.87
CA LYS A 56 -7.87 -6.30 4.85
C LYS A 56 -8.85 -5.11 4.99
N GLY A 57 -8.35 -3.95 5.42
CA GLY A 57 -9.15 -2.73 5.61
C GLY A 57 -10.01 -2.74 6.89
N ILE A 58 -9.70 -3.61 7.84
CA ILE A 58 -10.33 -3.65 9.16
C ILE A 58 -9.24 -3.42 10.20
N VAL A 59 -9.44 -2.39 11.04
CA VAL A 59 -8.56 -2.14 12.19
C VAL A 59 -8.71 -3.29 13.18
N THR A 60 -7.61 -3.97 13.50
CA THR A 60 -7.56 -5.11 14.42
C THR A 60 -6.45 -4.87 15.46
N ASP A 61 -6.72 -5.15 16.73
CA ASP A 61 -5.79 -4.93 17.85
C ASP A 61 -5.08 -6.22 18.34
N PHE A 62 -5.21 -7.32 17.58
CA PHE A 62 -4.64 -8.64 17.88
C PHE A 62 -4.24 -9.41 16.62
#